data_AF-A0A7K9I8J5-F1
#
_entry.id   AF-A0A7K9I8J5-F1
#
_cell.length_a   1.000
_cell.length_b   1.000
_cell.length_c   1.000
_cell.angle_alpha   90.00
_cell.angle_beta   90.00
_cell.angle_gamma   90.00
#
_symmetry.space_group_name_H-M   'P 1'
#
loop_
_entity.id
_entity.type
_entity.pdbx_description
1 polymer ?
#
loop_
_entity_poly.entity_id
_entity_poly.type
_entity_poly.pdbx_seq_one_letter_code
_entity_poly.pdbx_strand_id
1 'polypeptide(L)' 'LTFQEVNISFTREQWALLEPAQRNLYWEVMLETYENMRWLGLLMAMPDFIAQMQELEEQWSPDLEE' A
#
# COMPACT_ATOMS: atom_id res chain seq x y z
N LEU A 1 -11.52 12.90 -0.08
CA LEU A 1 -10.49 11.93 -0.52
C LEU A 1 -10.26 10.97 0.62
N THR A 2 -10.57 9.70 0.40
CA THR A 2 -10.32 8.61 1.35
C THR A 2 -9.31 7.62 0.75
N PHE A 3 -8.73 6.76 1.59
CA PHE A 3 -7.82 5.69 1.16
C PHE A 3 -8.42 4.82 0.05
N GLN A 4 -9.71 4.51 0.14
CA GLN A 4 -10.39 3.67 -0.85
C GLN A 4 -10.59 4.35 -2.20
N GLU A 5 -10.56 5.68 -2.26
CA GLU A 5 -10.68 6.41 -3.53
C GLU A 5 -9.38 6.38 -4.34
N VAL A 6 -8.24 6.05 -3.70
CA VAL A 6 -6.91 6.09 -4.34
C VAL A 6 -6.22 4.72 -4.38
N ASN A 7 -6.78 3.70 -3.74
CA ASN A 7 -6.18 2.36 -3.62
C ASN A 7 -7.18 1.25 -3.96
N ILE A 8 -6.67 0.19 -4.58
CA ILE A 8 -7.34 -1.09 -4.74
C ILE A 8 -7.06 -1.95 -3.49
N SER A 9 -8.04 -2.11 -2.62
CA SER A 9 -7.93 -3.01 -1.46
C SER A 9 -8.15 -4.47 -1.87
N PHE A 10 -7.24 -5.36 -1.48
CA PHE A 10 -7.42 -6.81 -1.59
C PHE A 10 -7.84 -7.40 -0.25
N THR A 11 -8.73 -8.40 -0.25
CA THR A 11 -8.89 -9.25 0.94
C THR A 11 -7.69 -10.18 1.09
N ARG A 12 -7.52 -10.81 2.27
CA ARG A 12 -6.42 -11.76 2.51
C ARG A 12 -6.44 -12.94 1.53
N GLU A 13 -7.63 -13.42 1.17
CA GLU A 13 -7.82 -14.50 0.21
C GLU A 13 -7.46 -14.05 -1.20
N GLN A 14 -7.85 -12.83 -1.60
CA GLN A 14 -7.50 -12.29 -2.91
C GLN A 14 -5.99 -12.04 -3.03
N TRP A 15 -5.38 -11.52 -1.97
CA TRP A 15 -3.95 -11.26 -1.90
C TRP A 15 -3.12 -12.56 -2.01
N ALA A 16 -3.58 -13.65 -1.38
CA ALA A 16 -2.95 -14.96 -1.48
C ALA A 16 -3.02 -15.57 -2.88
N LEU A 17 -3.98 -15.14 -3.70
CA LEU A 17 -4.13 -15.57 -5.10
C LEU A 17 -3.31 -14.72 -6.08
N LEU A 18 -2.73 -13.60 -5.64
CA LEU A 18 -1.91 -12.75 -6.49
C LEU A 18 -0.56 -13.39 -6.78
N GLU A 19 -0.17 -13.34 -8.05
CA GLU A 19 1.18 -13.72 -8.46
C GLU A 19 2.21 -12.78 -7.81
N PRO A 20 3.44 -13.25 -7.54
CA PRO A 20 4.49 -12.41 -6.97
C PRO A 20 4.70 -11.09 -7.72
N ALA A 21 4.62 -11.11 -9.06
CA ALA A 21 4.73 -9.91 -9.89
C ALA A 21 3.59 -8.90 -9.63
N GLN A 22 2.37 -9.38 -9.36
CA GLN A 22 1.23 -8.52 -9.05
C GLN A 22 1.36 -7.89 -7.66
N ARG A 23 1.85 -8.66 -6.68
CA ARG A 23 2.14 -8.14 -5.33
C ARG A 23 3.26 -7.10 -5.35
N ASN A 24 4.30 -7.33 -6.15
CA ASN A 24 5.37 -6.35 -6.32
C ASN A 24 4.87 -5.06 -6.99
N LEU A 25 4.08 -5.19 -8.07
CA LEU A 25 3.48 -4.03 -8.74
C LEU A 25 2.55 -3.25 -7.81
N TYR A 26 1.75 -3.94 -7.00
CA TYR A 26 0.94 -3.30 -5.98
C TYR A 26 1.81 -2.45 -5.05
N TRP A 27 2.93 -3.00 -4.60
CA TRP A 27 3.83 -2.29 -3.72
C TRP A 27 4.45 -1.04 -4.34
N GLU A 28 4.92 -1.16 -5.58
CA GLU A 28 5.46 -0.03 -6.34
C GLU A 28 4.42 1.10 -6.49
N VAL A 29 3.18 0.75 -6.85
CA VAL A 29 2.09 1.73 -7.00
C VAL A 29 1.72 2.36 -5.66
N MET A 30 1.68 1.60 -4.58
CA MET A 30 1.35 2.13 -3.25
C MET A 30 2.43 3.06 -2.71
N LEU A 31 3.70 2.77 -2.95
CA LEU A 31 4.83 3.65 -2.62
C LEU A 31 4.79 4.95 -3.43
N GLU A 32 4.55 4.87 -4.74
CA GLU A 32 4.40 6.05 -5.59
C GLU A 32 3.22 6.91 -5.13
N THR A 33 2.10 6.29 -4.78
CA THR A 33 0.92 6.97 -4.24
C THR A 33 1.23 7.68 -2.92
N TYR A 34 1.97 7.03 -2.02
CA TYR A 34 2.41 7.64 -0.76
C TYR A 34 3.26 8.88 -0.99
N GLU A 35 4.28 8.80 -1.86
CA GLU A 35 5.16 9.94 -2.17
C GLU A 35 4.40 11.06 -2.89
N ASN A 36 3.46 10.73 -3.78
CA ASN A 36 2.58 11.72 -4.41
C ASN A 36 1.71 12.43 -3.37
N MET A 37 1.12 11.69 -2.41
CA MET A 37 0.35 12.30 -1.32
C MET A 37 1.20 13.17 -0.42
N ARG A 38 2.43 12.74 -0.13
CA ARG A 38 3.41 13.53 0.62
C ARG A 38 3.70 14.84 -0.09
N TRP A 39 3.97 14.79 -1.39
CA TRP A 39 4.25 15.97 -2.21
C TRP A 39 3.06 16.93 -2.26
N LEU A 40 1.84 16.39 -2.33
CA LEU A 40 0.60 17.17 -2.29
C LEU A 40 0.23 17.68 -0.89
N GLY A 41 0.96 17.29 0.16
CA GLY A 41 0.65 17.64 1.55
C GLY A 41 -0.61 16.98 2.11
N LEU A 42 -1.10 15.90 1.47
CA LEU A 42 -2.37 15.24 1.79
C LEU A 42 -2.25 14.17 2.88
N LEU A 43 -1.04 13.78 3.27
CA LEU A 43 -0.81 12.77 4.31
C LEU A 43 -1.49 13.12 5.64
N MET A 44 -1.51 14.41 6.03
CA MET A 44 -2.19 14.85 7.25
C MET A 44 -3.73 14.78 7.16
N ALA A 45 -4.29 14.73 5.96
CA ALA A 45 -5.73 14.64 5.73
C ALA A 45 -6.23 13.20 5.65
N MET A 46 -5.33 12.20 5.59
CA MET A 46 -5.67 10.78 5.44
C MET A 46 -4.79 9.89 6.36
N PRO A 47 -4.97 9.96 7.69
CA PRO A 47 -4.20 9.15 8.64
C PRO A 47 -4.41 7.64 8.44
N ASP A 48 -5.60 7.24 7.98
CA ASP A 48 -5.91 5.83 7.68
C ASP A 48 -5.08 5.27 6.52
N PHE A 49 -4.64 6.12 5.58
CA PHE A 49 -3.73 5.71 4.49
C PHE A 49 -2.37 5.35 5.05
N ILE A 50 -1.84 6.17 5.96
CA ILE A 50 -0.54 5.95 6.60
C ILE A 50 -0.58 4.68 7.44
N ALA A 51 -1.62 4.51 8.26
CA ALA A 51 -1.75 3.33 9.12
C ALA A 51 -1.81 2.03 8.31
N GLN A 52 -2.61 2.00 7.23
CA GLN A 52 -2.69 0.82 6.36
C GLN A 52 -1.40 0.55 5.59
N MET A 53 -0.68 1.60 5.15
CA MET A 53 0.62 1.41 4.50
C MET A 53 1.64 0.78 5.43
N GLN A 54 1.72 1.25 6.68
CA GLN A 54 2.61 0.69 7.70
C GLN A 54 2.24 -0.75 8.07
N GLU A 55 0.95 -1.03 8.25
CA GLU A 55 0.47 -2.38 8.54
C GLU A 55 0.76 -3.34 7.39
N LEU A 56 0.55 -2.90 6.14
CA LEU A 56 0.88 -3.71 4.98
C LEU A 56 2.40 -3.95 4.89
N GLU A 57 3.24 -2.93 5.17
CA GLU A 57 4.70 -3.07 5.20
C GLU A 57 5.15 -4.08 6.25
N GLU A 58 4.56 -4.07 7.44
CA GLU A 58 4.85 -5.05 8.50
C GLU A 58 4.31 -6.45 8.18
N GLN A 59 3.15 -6.55 7.56
CA GLN A 59 2.45 -7.81 7.33
C GLN A 59 2.88 -8.53 6.03
N TRP A 60 3.39 -7.77 5.07
CA TRP A 60 3.75 -8.24 3.73
C TRP A 60 5.07 -7.67 3.24
N SER A 61 5.92 -7.17 4.13
CA SER A 61 7.36 -7.07 3.91
C SER A 61 7.78 -8.40 3.27
N PRO A 62 8.16 -8.43 1.97
CA PRO A 62 8.95 -9.55 1.52
C PRO A 62 10.16 -9.44 2.42
N ASP A 63 10.33 -10.38 3.35
CA ASP A 63 11.53 -10.46 4.15
C ASP A 63 12.70 -10.07 3.25
N LEU A 64 13.45 -9.05 3.67
CA LEU A 64 14.84 -8.92 3.27
C LEU A 64 15.52 -10.21 3.73
N GLU A 65 15.26 -11.31 3.03
CA GLU A 65 16.05 -12.53 3.09
C GLU A 65 17.38 -12.14 2.42
N GLU A 66 18.27 -11.55 3.22
CA GLU A 66 19.72 -11.63 3.02
C GLU A 66 20.18 -13.10 2.97
#